data_AF-A0A7Y2Y0A2-F1
#
_entry.id   AF-A0A7Y2Y0A2-F1
#
_cell.length_a   1.000
_cell.length_b   1.000
_cell.length_c   1.000
_cell.angle_alpha   90.00
_cell.angle_beta   90.00
_cell.angle_gamma   90.00
#
_symmetry.space_group_name_H-M   'P 1'
#
loop_
_entity.id
_entity.type
_entity.pdbx_description
1 polymer ?
#
loop_
_entity_poly.entity_id
_entity_poly.type
_entity_poly.pdbx_seq_one_letter_code
_entity_poly.pdbx_strand_id
1 'polypeptide(L)'
;MIDWNHVRTLQQEVGPEDFDKLVPLFFSEIDSAVKRVSKSDTPIQLARDLHFLRSGALNLGFSDLSTLCAEGEMQAENGEADKVDLTAIVSCYEASKHQFLEGLQNLDAA
;
A
#
# COMPACT_ATOMS: atom_id res chain seq x y z
N MET A 1 7.57 -0.59 7.96
CA MET A 1 7.48 0.46 8.98
C MET A 1 6.38 1.44 8.57
N ILE A 2 5.53 1.88 9.52
CA ILE A 2 4.41 2.81 9.25
C ILE A 2 4.80 4.22 9.73
N ASP A 3 4.66 5.22 8.87
CA ASP A 3 4.80 6.64 9.24
C ASP A 3 3.54 7.15 9.95
N TRP A 4 3.46 6.91 11.25
CA TRP A 4 2.34 7.34 12.09
C TRP A 4 2.18 8.86 12.21
N ASN A 5 3.24 9.63 11.95
CA ASN A 5 3.12 11.10 11.94
C ASN A 5 2.32 11.54 10.71
N HIS A 6 2.62 10.97 9.55
CA HIS A 6 1.83 11.20 8.33
C HIS A 6 0.36 10.80 8.52
N VAL A 7 0.10 9.63 9.11
CA VAL A 7 -1.26 9.15 9.37
C VAL A 7 -2.04 10.11 10.28
N ARG A 8 -1.40 10.63 11.34
CA ARG A 8 -2.03 11.60 12.24
C ARG A 8 -2.33 12.92 11.52
N THR A 9 -1.41 13.41 10.69
CA THR A 9 -1.65 14.62 9.88
C THR A 9 -2.83 14.41 8.93
N LEU A 10 -2.88 13.27 8.24
CA LEU A 10 -3.98 12.93 7.34
C LEU A 10 -5.32 12.87 8.08
N GLN A 11 -5.37 12.24 9.25
CA GLN A 11 -6.59 12.18 10.08
C GLN A 11 -7.02 13.58 10.55
N GLN A 12 -6.09 14.48 10.87
CA GLN A 12 -6.39 15.86 11.25
C GLN A 12 -6.92 16.69 10.08
N GLU A 13 -6.39 16.50 8.88
CA GLU A 13 -6.80 17.22 7.66
C GLU A 13 -8.18 16.77 7.16
N VAL A 14 -8.44 15.46 7.21
CA VAL A 14 -9.71 14.85 6.79
C VAL A 14 -10.79 15.02 7.86
N GLY A 15 -10.39 15.00 9.13
CA GLY A 15 -11.28 14.88 10.29
C GLY A 15 -11.52 13.41 10.66
N PRO A 16 -11.59 13.07 11.97
CA PRO A 16 -11.64 11.69 12.43
C PRO A 16 -12.88 10.93 11.94
N GLU A 17 -14.05 11.56 11.92
CA GLU A 17 -15.30 10.90 11.47
C GLU A 17 -15.27 10.50 10.00
N ASP A 18 -14.62 11.30 9.15
CA ASP A 18 -14.52 11.01 7.72
C ASP A 18 -13.33 10.10 7.42
N PHE A 19 -12.25 10.19 8.21
CA PHE A 19 -11.12 9.29 8.13
C PHE A 19 -11.54 7.83 8.37
N ASP A 20 -12.34 7.57 9.41
CA ASP A 20 -12.85 6.22 9.72
C ASP A 20 -13.71 5.61 8.60
N LYS A 21 -14.40 6.46 7.83
CA LYS A 21 -15.18 6.03 6.66
C LYS A 21 -14.32 5.81 5.43
N LEU A 22 -13.24 6.58 5.27
CA LEU A 22 -12.37 6.53 4.11
C LEU A 22 -11.35 5.38 4.20
N VAL A 23 -10.84 5.06 5.39
CA VAL A 23 -9.85 3.97 5.57
C VAL A 23 -10.33 2.63 4.98
N PRO A 24 -11.56 2.15 5.25
CA PRO A 24 -12.08 0.91 4.64
C PRO A 24 -12.18 0.97 3.11
N LEU A 25 -12.59 2.12 2.55
CA LEU A 25 -12.69 2.32 1.10
C LEU A 25 -11.30 2.26 0.45
N PHE A 26 -10.32 2.90 1.08
CA PHE A 26 -8.94 2.91 0.63
C PHE A 26 -8.33 1.51 0.66
N PHE A 27 -8.56 0.76 1.74
CA PHE A 27 -8.11 -0.64 1.82
C PHE A 27 -8.78 -1.53 0.78
N SER A 28 -10.06 -1.32 0.47
CA SER A 28 -10.74 -2.05 -0.61
C SER A 28 -10.08 -1.82 -1.98
N GLU A 29 -9.65 -0.59 -2.26
CA GLU A 29 -8.92 -0.27 -3.50
C GLU A 29 -7.53 -0.91 -3.53
N ILE A 30 -6.77 -0.85 -2.43
CA ILE A 30 -5.46 -1.47 -2.33
C ILE A 30 -5.56 -3.00 -2.41
N ASP A 31 -6.50 -3.63 -1.70
CA ASP A 31 -6.76 -5.07 -1.78
C ASP A 31 -7.01 -5.51 -3.23
N SER A 32 -7.74 -4.68 -3.98
CA SER A 32 -8.00 -4.91 -5.39
C SER A 32 -6.73 -4.76 -6.24
N ALA A 33 -5.87 -3.78 -5.93
CA ALA A 33 -4.59 -3.59 -6.61
C ALA A 33 -3.62 -4.75 -6.36
N VAL A 34 -3.49 -5.23 -5.12
CA VAL A 34 -2.67 -6.39 -4.77
C VAL A 34 -3.11 -7.62 -5.56
N LYS A 35 -4.44 -7.86 -5.67
CA LYS A 35 -4.97 -8.93 -6.52
C LYS A 35 -4.65 -8.78 -8.00
N ARG A 36 -4.56 -7.55 -8.51
CA ARG A 36 -4.18 -7.28 -9.91
C ARG A 36 -2.69 -7.54 -10.13
N VAL A 37 -1.83 -7.09 -9.23
CA VAL A 37 -0.38 -7.33 -9.26
C VAL A 37 -0.06 -8.82 -9.38
N SER A 38 -0.76 -9.69 -8.65
CA SER A 38 -0.60 -11.15 -8.75
C SER A 38 -1.16 -11.79 -10.03
N LYS A 39 -1.88 -11.03 -10.86
CA LYS A 39 -2.56 -11.50 -12.09
C LYS A 39 -2.11 -10.74 -13.34
N SER A 40 -1.10 -9.87 -13.25
CA SER A 40 -0.66 -9.08 -14.39
C SER A 40 0.01 -9.99 -15.43
N ASP A 41 -0.48 -9.96 -16.68
CA ASP A 41 0.01 -10.82 -17.76
C ASP A 41 1.18 -10.21 -18.55
N THR A 42 1.45 -8.91 -18.36
CA THR A 42 2.49 -8.18 -19.10
C THR A 42 3.33 -7.30 -18.17
N PRO A 43 4.62 -7.05 -18.49
CA PRO A 43 5.47 -6.15 -17.71
C PRO A 43 4.89 -4.74 -17.58
N ILE A 44 4.28 -4.20 -18.65
CA ILE A 44 3.65 -2.87 -18.64
C ILE A 44 2.47 -2.81 -17.67
N GLN A 45 1.64 -3.86 -17.66
CA GLN A 45 0.52 -3.94 -16.74
C GLN A 45 1.00 -4.07 -15.29
N LEU A 46 2.02 -4.90 -15.06
CA LEU A 46 2.61 -5.08 -13.74
C LEU A 46 3.20 -3.77 -13.20
N ALA A 47 3.99 -3.05 -14.00
CA ALA A 47 4.55 -1.76 -13.63
C ALA A 47 3.45 -0.76 -13.22
N ARG A 48 2.37 -0.66 -14.02
CA ARG A 48 1.23 0.21 -13.70
C ARG A 48 0.52 -0.19 -12.41
N ASP A 49 0.27 -1.48 -12.20
CA ASP A 49 -0.40 -1.97 -10.99
C ASP A 49 0.49 -1.76 -9.74
N LEU A 50 1.82 -1.91 -9.87
CA LEU A 50 2.79 -1.59 -8.83
C LEU A 50 2.90 -0.09 -8.54
N HIS A 51 2.86 0.76 -9.56
CA HIS A 51 2.81 2.21 -9.40
C HIS A 51 1.59 2.66 -8.59
N PHE A 52 0.42 2.08 -8.89
CA PHE A 52 -0.80 2.35 -8.14
C PHE A 52 -0.67 1.88 -6.69
N LEU A 53 -0.16 0.66 -6.47
CA LEU A 53 0.05 0.11 -5.12
C LEU A 53 1.05 0.94 -4.32
N ARG A 54 2.14 1.40 -4.94
CA ARG A 54 3.14 2.30 -4.36
C ARG A 54 2.52 3.61 -3.89
N SER A 55 1.67 4.21 -4.71
CA SER A 55 0.97 5.46 -4.39
C SER A 55 0.04 5.27 -3.18
N GLY A 56 -0.70 4.16 -3.16
CA GLY A 56 -1.53 3.79 -2.00
C GLY A 56 -0.71 3.56 -0.74
N ALA A 57 0.43 2.87 -0.85
CA ALA A 57 1.34 2.63 0.27
C ALA A 57 1.87 3.94 0.86
N LEU A 58 2.24 4.93 0.04
CA LEU A 58 2.71 6.24 0.51
C LEU A 58 1.62 6.99 1.27
N ASN A 59 0.39 7.01 0.76
CA ASN A 59 -0.74 7.70 1.40
C ASN A 59 -1.07 7.13 2.80
N LEU A 60 -0.78 5.86 3.06
CA LEU A 60 -0.96 5.24 4.38
C LEU A 60 0.32 5.20 5.23
N GLY A 61 1.43 5.76 4.72
CA GLY A 61 2.72 5.73 5.39
C GLY A 61 3.41 4.37 5.39
N PHE A 62 3.04 3.42 4.52
CA PHE A 62 3.65 2.09 4.41
C PHE A 62 5.00 2.16 3.67
N SER A 63 6.04 2.65 4.33
CA SER A 63 7.34 2.94 3.70
C SER A 63 8.00 1.71 3.07
N ASP A 64 7.95 0.55 3.75
CA ASP A 64 8.57 -0.68 3.25
C ASP A 64 7.84 -1.21 2.01
N LEU A 65 6.49 -1.20 2.04
CA LEU A 65 5.67 -1.59 0.91
C LEU A 65 5.90 -0.66 -0.29
N SER A 66 5.99 0.65 -0.04
CA SER A 66 6.28 1.63 -1.09
C SER A 66 7.64 1.36 -1.75
N THR A 67 8.65 1.00 -0.96
CA THR A 67 9.99 0.66 -1.45
C THR A 67 9.96 -0.59 -2.34
N LEU A 68 9.31 -1.67 -1.87
CA LEU A 68 9.16 -2.90 -2.64
C LEU A 68 8.40 -2.67 -3.95
N CYS A 69 7.34 -1.86 -3.92
CA CYS A 69 6.58 -1.55 -5.13
C CYS A 69 7.40 -0.70 -6.12
N ALA A 70 8.22 0.24 -5.64
CA ALA A 70 9.09 1.05 -6.48
C ALA A 70 10.18 0.20 -7.17
N GLU A 71 10.75 -0.76 -6.44
CA GLU A 71 11.73 -1.69 -7.00
C GLU A 71 11.09 -2.60 -8.05
N GLY A 72 9.93 -3.19 -7.74
CA GLY A 72 9.20 -4.01 -8.70
C GLY A 72 8.71 -3.25 -9.93
N GLU A 73 8.28 -1.98 -9.75
CA GLU A 73 7.90 -1.07 -10.83
C GLU A 73 9.07 -0.89 -11.81
N MET A 74 10.25 -0.56 -11.30
CA MET A 74 11.47 -0.40 -12.10
C MET A 74 11.86 -1.70 -12.83
N GLN A 75 11.80 -2.84 -12.16
CA GLN A 75 12.12 -4.14 -12.77
C GLN A 75 11.14 -4.46 -13.92
N ALA A 76 9.85 -4.24 -13.70
CA ALA A 76 8.83 -4.47 -14.72
C ALA A 76 9.00 -3.52 -15.93
N GLU A 77 9.34 -2.25 -15.71
CA GLU A 77 9.64 -1.28 -16.78
C GLU A 77 10.88 -1.67 -17.60
N ASN A 78 11.87 -2.28 -16.97
CA ASN A 78 13.07 -2.79 -17.61
C ASN A 78 12.86 -4.13 -18.34
N GLY A 79 11.64 -4.68 -18.34
CA GLY A 79 11.31 -5.97 -18.94
C GLY A 79 11.73 -7.17 -18.08
N GLU A 80 12.08 -6.94 -16.82
CA GLU A 80 12.50 -7.95 -15.84
C GLU A 80 11.35 -8.32 -14.88
N ALA A 81 10.12 -8.38 -15.40
CA ALA A 81 8.92 -8.66 -14.61
C ALA A 81 8.98 -10.01 -13.87
N ASP A 82 9.77 -10.95 -14.36
CA ASP A 82 10.05 -12.25 -13.75
C ASP A 82 10.91 -12.18 -12.48
N LYS A 83 11.63 -11.06 -12.28
CA LYS A 83 12.44 -10.81 -11.07
C LYS A 83 11.67 -10.13 -9.95
N VAL A 84 10.45 -9.65 -10.22
CA VAL A 84 9.62 -8.97 -9.22
C VAL A 84 9.18 -9.97 -8.16
N ASP A 85 9.57 -9.71 -6.90
CA ASP A 85 9.14 -10.54 -5.77
C ASP A 85 7.71 -10.18 -5.34
N LEU A 86 6.74 -10.73 -6.07
CA LEU A 86 5.32 -10.56 -5.78
C LEU A 86 4.94 -11.13 -4.41
N THR A 87 5.65 -12.15 -3.93
CA THR A 87 5.37 -12.75 -2.62
C THR A 87 5.77 -11.80 -1.51
N ALA A 88 6.96 -11.20 -1.59
CA ALA A 88 7.40 -10.19 -0.63
C ALA A 88 6.46 -8.97 -0.61
N ILE A 89 5.99 -8.51 -1.77
CA ILE A 89 5.03 -7.38 -1.86
C ILE A 89 3.72 -7.73 -1.15
N VAL A 90 3.13 -8.90 -1.45
CA VAL A 90 1.87 -9.34 -0.85
C VAL A 90 2.01 -9.51 0.67
N SER A 91 3.06 -10.21 1.12
CA SER A 91 3.30 -10.42 2.56
C SER A 91 3.58 -9.11 3.31
N CYS A 92 4.30 -8.18 2.70
CA CYS A 92 4.54 -6.85 3.27
C CYS A 92 3.24 -6.06 3.40
N TYR A 93 2.37 -6.11 2.39
CA TYR A 93 1.05 -5.47 2.46
C TYR A 93 0.19 -6.05 3.59
N GLU A 94 0.08 -7.37 3.69
CA GLU A 94 -0.73 -8.02 4.72
C GLU A 94 -0.24 -7.65 6.13
N ALA A 95 1.08 -7.67 6.35
CA ALA A 95 1.68 -7.26 7.61
C ALA A 95 1.45 -5.77 7.92
N SER A 96 1.60 -4.90 6.92
CA SER A 96 1.40 -3.44 7.08
C SER A 96 -0.07 -3.12 7.38
N LYS A 97 -1.01 -3.79 6.70
CA LYS A 97 -2.44 -3.65 6.95
C LYS A 97 -2.81 -4.08 8.37
N HIS A 98 -2.29 -5.21 8.83
CA HIS A 98 -2.53 -5.68 10.19
C HIS A 98 -2.03 -4.66 11.23
N GLN A 99 -0.77 -4.23 11.11
CA GLN A 99 -0.16 -3.24 12.01
C GLN A 99 -0.90 -1.89 11.98
N PHE A 100 -1.38 -1.47 10.81
CA PHE A 100 -2.13 -0.22 10.68
C PHE A 100 -3.46 -0.28 11.41
N LEU A 101 -4.22 -1.36 11.24
CA LEU A 101 -5.51 -1.52 11.92
C LEU A 101 -5.35 -1.63 13.44
N GLU A 102 -4.33 -2.34 13.93
CA GLU A 102 -3.99 -2.37 15.36
C GLU A 102 -3.56 -0.99 15.88
N GLY A 103 -2.76 -0.26 15.12
CA GLY A 103 -2.29 1.06 15.53
C GLY A 103 -3.37 2.14 15.52
N LEU A 104 -4.36 2.05 14.63
CA LEU A 104 -5.53 2.94 14.67
C LEU A 104 -6.32 2.82 15.98
N GLN A 105 -6.52 1.59 16.48
CA GLN A 105 -7.19 1.37 17.77
C GLN A 105 -6.46 2.06 18.93
N ASN A 106 -5.13 2.18 18.84
CA ASN A 106 -4.32 2.88 19.84
C ASN A 106 -4.33 4.41 19.66
N LEU A 107 -4.57 4.89 18.44
CA LEU A 107 -4.68 6.32 18.10
C LEU A 107 -6.00 6.90 18.60
N ASP A 108 -7.10 6.15 18.50
CA ASP A 108 -8.43 6.59 18.94
C ASP A 108 -8.63 6.47 20.46
N ALA A 109 -7.76 5.70 21.14
CA ALA A 109 -7.78 5.52 22.59
C ALA A 109 -6.98 6.58 23.36
N ALA A 110 -6.25 7.46 22.67
CA ALA A 110 -5.33 8.46 23.22
C ALA A 110 -5.94 9.87 23.20
#